data_AF-A0A7K3MT68-F1
#
_entry.id   AF-A0A7K3MT68-F1
#
_cell.length_a   1.000
_cell.length_b   1.000
_cell.length_c   1.000
_cell.angle_alpha   90.00
_cell.angle_beta   90.00
_cell.angle_gamma   90.00
#
_symmetry.space_group_name_H-M   'P 1'
#
loop_
_entity.id
_entity.type
_entity.pdbx_description
1 polymer ?
#
loop_
_entity_poly.entity_id
_entity_poly.type
_entity_poly.pdbx_seq_one_letter_code
_entity_poly.pdbx_strand_id
1 'polypeptide(L)'
;MKTIRVVLMIALVAIFSQFSMAQNKEGRAKANIEKLNQKIISKNPDAALTEDQRAQLLVINLEQINALEAIKVQYTDEEVIKAKNKEVYQKQFPKTNSVLTADQKLALKTEK
;
A
#
# COMPACT_ATOMS: atom_id res chain seq x y z
N MET A 1 -25.99 27.63 23.68
CA MET A 1 -24.57 27.28 23.92
C MET A 1 -24.29 25.80 24.19
N LYS A 2 -25.23 25.00 24.73
CA LYS A 2 -24.98 23.58 25.04
C LYS A 2 -24.99 22.66 23.82
N THR A 3 -25.76 22.99 22.78
CA THR A 3 -25.91 22.18 21.55
C THR A 3 -24.69 22.25 20.62
N ILE A 4 -24.03 23.41 20.51
CA ILE A 4 -22.81 23.57 19.70
C ILE A 4 -21.67 22.70 20.24
N ARG A 5 -21.54 22.58 21.57
CA ARG A 5 -20.51 21.75 22.22
C ARG A 5 -20.68 20.26 21.91
N VAL A 6 -21.92 19.79 21.78
CA VAL A 6 -22.21 18.38 21.47
C VAL A 6 -21.91 18.06 20.00
N VAL A 7 -22.24 18.96 19.07
CA VAL A 7 -21.94 18.78 17.64
C VAL A 7 -20.42 18.78 17.38
N LEU A 8 -19.67 19.64 18.06
CA LEU A 8 -18.19 19.69 17.98
C LEU A 8 -17.54 18.41 18.54
N MET A 9 -18.12 17.82 19.57
CA MET A 9 -17.62 16.58 20.18
C MET A 9 -17.85 15.35 19.29
N ILE A 10 -18.98 15.30 18.57
CA ILE A 10 -19.27 14.21 17.61
C ILE A 10 -18.39 14.33 16.36
N ALA A 11 -18.11 15.56 15.89
CA ALA A 11 -17.19 15.79 14.77
C ALA A 11 -15.75 15.35 15.09
N LEU A 12 -15.28 15.53 16.33
CA LEU A 12 -13.96 15.07 16.78
C LEU A 12 -13.85 13.53 16.81
N VAL A 13 -14.88 12.81 17.26
CA VAL A 13 -14.86 11.33 17.30
C VAL A 13 -14.84 10.72 15.90
N ALA A 14 -15.49 11.35 14.91
CA ALA A 14 -15.44 10.90 13.53
C ALA A 14 -14.02 11.01 12.92
N ILE A 15 -13.24 12.04 13.29
CA ILE A 15 -11.87 12.24 12.80
C ILE A 15 -10.90 11.19 13.37
N PHE A 16 -11.06 10.80 14.64
CA PHE A 16 -10.21 9.77 15.25
C PHE A 16 -10.49 8.36 14.72
N SER A 17 -11.71 8.07 14.26
CA SER A 17 -12.06 6.77 13.66
C SER A 17 -11.36 6.53 12.31
N GLN A 18 -10.97 7.58 11.60
CA GLN A 18 -10.21 7.49 10.35
C GLN A 18 -8.70 7.27 10.58
N PHE A 19 -8.17 7.74 11.72
CA PHE A 19 -6.74 7.62 12.05
C PHE A 19 -6.32 6.20 12.49
N SER A 20 -7.18 5.46 13.20
CA SER A 20 -6.86 4.08 13.63
C SER A 20 -6.85 3.08 12.46
N MET A 21 -7.71 3.30 11.46
CA MET A 21 -7.74 2.50 10.24
C MET A 21 -6.52 2.79 9.33
N ALA A 22 -6.05 4.04 9.30
CA ALA A 22 -4.88 4.46 8.54
C ALA A 22 -3.57 3.87 9.09
N GLN A 23 -3.39 3.80 10.42
CA GLN A 23 -2.19 3.21 11.03
C GLN A 23 -1.95 1.75 10.60
N ASN A 24 -3.01 0.95 10.44
CA ASN A 24 -2.87 -0.43 9.97
C ASN A 24 -2.48 -0.49 8.48
N LYS A 25 -3.09 0.35 7.63
CA LYS A 25 -2.77 0.39 6.19
C LYS A 25 -1.35 0.86 5.93
N GLU A 26 -0.95 1.94 6.59
CA GLU A 26 0.39 2.50 6.45
C GLU A 26 1.45 1.54 6.98
N GLY A 27 1.19 0.87 8.12
CA GLY A 27 2.07 -0.18 8.64
C GLY A 27 2.24 -1.35 7.67
N ARG A 28 1.15 -1.84 7.07
CA ARG A 28 1.22 -2.88 6.02
C ARG A 28 1.97 -2.42 4.78
N ALA A 29 1.74 -1.18 4.33
CA ALA A 29 2.44 -0.62 3.18
C ALA A 29 3.95 -0.51 3.44
N LYS A 30 4.36 0.01 4.60
CA LYS A 30 5.76 0.05 5.05
C LYS A 30 6.39 -1.35 5.13
N ALA A 31 5.66 -2.32 5.67
CA ALA A 31 6.14 -3.71 5.72
C ALA A 31 6.33 -4.32 4.33
N ASN A 32 5.46 -4.01 3.37
CA ASN A 32 5.63 -4.47 1.98
C ASN A 32 6.86 -3.85 1.32
N ILE A 33 7.10 -2.55 1.55
CA ILE A 33 8.28 -1.84 1.05
C ILE A 33 9.54 -2.44 1.65
N GLU A 34 9.55 -2.74 2.95
CA GLU A 34 10.71 -3.33 3.59
C GLU A 34 10.97 -4.73 3.07
N LYS A 35 9.95 -5.57 2.89
CA LYS A 35 10.10 -6.88 2.24
C LYS A 35 10.68 -6.76 0.82
N LEU A 36 10.23 -5.79 0.04
CA LEU A 36 10.77 -5.52 -1.30
C LEU A 36 12.25 -5.11 -1.22
N ASN A 37 12.59 -4.19 -0.31
CA ASN A 37 13.96 -3.76 -0.08
C ASN A 37 14.86 -4.93 0.33
N GLN A 38 14.40 -5.76 1.28
CA GLN A 38 15.11 -6.95 1.73
C GLN A 38 15.39 -7.92 0.59
N LYS A 39 14.41 -8.15 -0.31
CA LYS A 39 14.62 -8.97 -1.51
C LYS A 39 15.72 -8.40 -2.39
N ILE A 40 15.70 -7.09 -2.64
CA ILE A 40 16.71 -6.42 -3.49
C ILE A 40 18.09 -6.54 -2.84
N ILE A 41 18.26 -6.13 -1.58
CA ILE A 41 19.57 -6.11 -0.92
C ILE A 41 20.13 -7.51 -0.64
N SER A 42 19.26 -8.53 -0.53
CA SER A 42 19.70 -9.93 -0.43
C SER A 42 20.45 -10.42 -1.68
N LYS A 43 20.27 -9.73 -2.81
CA LYS A 43 20.92 -10.04 -4.10
C LYS A 43 21.96 -9.02 -4.50
N ASN A 44 21.69 -7.74 -4.23
CA ASN A 44 22.62 -6.65 -4.47
C ASN A 44 22.58 -5.69 -3.26
N PRO A 45 23.49 -5.85 -2.28
CA PRO A 45 23.53 -5.05 -1.06
C PRO A 45 23.59 -3.54 -1.30
N ASP A 46 24.21 -3.12 -2.41
CA ASP A 46 24.38 -1.71 -2.77
C ASP A 46 23.15 -1.10 -3.47
N ALA A 47 22.14 -1.91 -3.79
CA ALA A 47 20.94 -1.48 -4.51
C ALA A 47 19.74 -1.18 -3.60
N ALA A 48 19.98 -0.85 -2.32
CA ALA A 48 18.92 -0.50 -1.38
C ALA A 48 17.99 0.60 -1.92
N LEU A 49 16.70 0.54 -1.53
CA LEU A 49 15.72 1.56 -1.88
C LEU A 49 16.07 2.90 -1.22
N THR A 50 16.11 3.96 -2.02
CA THR A 50 16.27 5.33 -1.52
C THR A 50 15.01 5.81 -0.79
N GLU A 51 15.13 6.85 0.02
CA GLU A 51 13.97 7.45 0.71
C GLU A 51 12.89 7.93 -0.27
N ASP A 52 13.29 8.53 -1.39
CA ASP A 52 12.34 8.97 -2.43
C ASP A 52 11.60 7.78 -3.06
N GLN A 53 12.30 6.68 -3.34
CA GLN A 53 11.68 5.46 -3.83
C GLN A 53 10.71 4.87 -2.80
N ARG A 54 11.09 4.86 -1.51
CA ARG A 54 10.23 4.42 -0.41
C ARG A 54 8.96 5.27 -0.31
N ALA A 55 9.07 6.60 -0.44
CA ALA A 55 7.93 7.50 -0.43
C ALA A 55 6.97 7.25 -1.62
N GLN A 56 7.51 7.07 -2.83
CA GLN A 56 6.70 6.74 -4.01
C GLN A 56 6.01 5.37 -3.88
N LEU A 57 6.75 4.37 -3.39
CA LEU A 57 6.21 3.04 -3.15
C LEU A 57 5.16 3.03 -2.04
N LEU A 58 5.24 3.92 -1.05
CA LEU A 58 4.23 4.07 -0.01
C LEU A 58 2.90 4.49 -0.60
N VAL A 59 2.89 5.50 -1.47
CA VAL A 59 1.68 5.94 -2.18
C VAL A 59 1.09 4.80 -3.00
N ILE A 60 1.92 4.09 -3.78
CA ILE A 60 1.49 2.95 -4.62
C ILE A 60 0.89 1.82 -3.77
N ASN A 61 1.52 1.46 -2.65
CA ASN A 61 1.03 0.41 -1.76
C ASN A 61 -0.28 0.82 -1.07
N LEU A 62 -0.43 2.08 -0.66
CA LEU A 62 -1.67 2.58 -0.07
C LEU A 62 -2.82 2.56 -1.08
N GLU A 63 -2.59 2.99 -2.32
CA GLU A 63 -3.57 2.86 -3.41
C GLU A 63 -3.98 1.41 -3.62
N GLN A 64 -3.01 0.49 -3.65
CA GLN A 64 -3.27 -0.94 -3.81
C GLN A 64 -4.12 -1.50 -2.66
N ILE A 65 -3.73 -1.24 -1.40
CA ILE A 65 -4.44 -1.72 -0.23
C ILE A 65 -5.89 -1.21 -0.23
N ASN A 66 -6.09 0.08 -0.53
CA ASN A 66 -7.42 0.66 -0.61
C ASN A 66 -8.28 0.00 -1.71
N ALA A 67 -7.71 -0.27 -2.88
CA ALA A 67 -8.44 -0.94 -3.96
C ALA A 67 -8.82 -2.37 -3.58
N LEU A 68 -7.91 -3.14 -2.97
CA LEU A 68 -8.17 -4.51 -2.54
C LEU A 68 -9.24 -4.57 -1.43
N GLU A 69 -9.23 -3.62 -0.51
CA GLU A 69 -10.27 -3.52 0.52
C GLU A 69 -11.63 -3.12 -0.05
N ALA A 70 -11.66 -2.18 -1.01
CA ALA A 70 -12.89 -1.80 -1.69
C ALA A 70 -13.52 -2.99 -2.43
N ILE A 71 -12.72 -3.84 -3.07
CA ILE A 71 -13.19 -5.08 -3.71
C ILE A 71 -13.86 -6.01 -2.68
N LYS A 72 -13.24 -6.21 -1.52
CA LYS A 72 -13.81 -7.06 -0.45
C LYS A 72 -15.10 -6.52 0.15
N VAL A 73 -15.32 -5.21 0.08
CA VAL A 73 -16.57 -4.58 0.52
C VAL A 73 -17.66 -4.68 -0.56
N GLN A 74 -17.29 -4.60 -1.84
CA GLN A 74 -18.23 -4.59 -2.96
C GLN A 74 -18.69 -5.98 -3.40
N TYR A 75 -17.83 -6.99 -3.23
CA TYR A 75 -18.08 -8.35 -3.72
C TYR A 75 -17.96 -9.35 -2.57
N THR A 76 -18.81 -10.37 -2.62
CA THR A 76 -18.79 -11.51 -1.68
C THR A 76 -18.38 -12.81 -2.37
N ASP A 77 -18.49 -12.88 -3.70
CA ASP A 77 -18.06 -14.02 -4.50
C ASP A 77 -16.52 -14.07 -4.61
N GLU A 78 -15.93 -15.19 -4.18
CA GLU A 78 -14.48 -15.36 -4.11
C GLU A 78 -13.80 -15.34 -5.49
N GLU A 79 -14.43 -15.89 -6.53
CA GLU A 79 -13.86 -15.90 -7.88
C GLU A 79 -13.92 -14.51 -8.52
N VAL A 80 -14.98 -13.74 -8.25
CA VAL A 80 -15.07 -12.33 -8.65
C VAL A 80 -14.02 -11.50 -7.93
N ILE A 81 -13.86 -11.68 -6.60
CA ILE A 81 -12.83 -11.00 -5.80
C ILE A 81 -11.43 -11.31 -6.36
N LYS A 82 -11.15 -12.58 -6.67
CA LYS A 82 -9.85 -13.01 -7.21
C LYS A 82 -9.56 -12.39 -8.57
N ALA A 83 -10.54 -12.37 -9.48
CA ALA A 83 -10.42 -11.71 -10.77
C ALA A 83 -10.12 -10.20 -10.62
N LYS A 84 -10.88 -9.51 -9.75
CA LYS A 84 -10.69 -8.08 -9.49
C LYS A 84 -9.37 -7.75 -8.81
N ASN A 85 -8.93 -8.58 -7.87
CA ASN A 85 -7.62 -8.45 -7.25
C ASN A 85 -6.51 -8.56 -8.31
N LYS A 86 -6.62 -9.50 -9.24
CA LYS A 86 -5.66 -9.65 -10.35
C LYS A 86 -5.56 -8.38 -11.19
N GLU A 87 -6.69 -7.75 -11.53
CA GLU A 87 -6.72 -6.46 -12.24
C GLU A 87 -5.95 -5.37 -11.47
N VAL A 88 -6.14 -5.30 -10.14
CA VAL A 88 -5.40 -4.36 -9.28
C VAL A 88 -3.90 -4.62 -9.35
N TYR A 89 -3.46 -5.89 -9.20
CA TYR A 89 -2.04 -6.23 -9.28
C TYR A 89 -1.44 -5.92 -10.66
N GLN A 90 -2.17 -6.20 -11.74
CA GLN A 90 -1.73 -5.88 -13.11
C GLN A 90 -1.54 -4.38 -13.33
N LYS A 91 -2.42 -3.55 -12.75
CA LYS A 91 -2.32 -2.09 -12.82
C LYS A 91 -1.18 -1.53 -11.97
N GLN A 92 -0.91 -2.13 -10.80
CA GLN A 92 0.08 -1.62 -9.86
C GLN A 92 1.51 -2.06 -10.19
N PHE A 93 1.70 -3.25 -10.76
CA PHE A 93 3.01 -3.77 -11.16
C PHE A 93 3.84 -2.79 -12.03
N PRO A 94 3.32 -2.20 -13.12
CA PRO A 94 4.09 -1.24 -13.91
C PRO A 94 4.44 0.03 -13.13
N LYS A 95 3.57 0.48 -12.21
CA LYS A 95 3.88 1.63 -11.35
C LYS A 95 5.05 1.32 -10.42
N THR A 96 4.99 0.19 -9.71
CA THR A 96 6.10 -0.26 -8.85
C THR A 96 7.40 -0.38 -9.66
N ASN A 97 7.35 -0.99 -10.85
CA ASN A 97 8.53 -1.10 -11.71
C ASN A 97 9.05 0.26 -12.17
N SER A 98 8.22 1.26 -12.44
CA SER A 98 8.72 2.59 -12.84
C SER A 98 9.55 3.28 -11.77
N VAL A 99 9.35 2.96 -10.49
CA VAL A 99 10.11 3.52 -9.35
C VAL A 99 11.50 2.88 -9.21
N LEU A 100 11.64 1.61 -9.61
CA LEU A 100 12.88 0.84 -9.42
C LEU A 100 13.91 1.12 -10.52
N THR A 101 15.18 1.15 -10.14
CA THR A 101 16.30 1.22 -11.09
C THR A 101 16.46 -0.08 -11.87
N ALA A 102 17.27 -0.07 -12.93
CA ALA A 102 17.58 -1.28 -13.70
C ALA A 102 18.23 -2.35 -12.83
N ASP A 103 19.16 -1.98 -11.95
CA ASP A 103 19.87 -2.91 -11.07
C ASP A 103 18.95 -3.54 -10.03
N GLN A 104 18.04 -2.74 -9.46
CA GLN A 104 17.01 -3.22 -8.53
C GLN A 104 16.02 -4.18 -9.23
N LYS A 105 15.62 -3.88 -10.47
CA LYS A 105 14.79 -4.78 -11.29
C LYS A 105 15.51 -6.08 -11.61
N LEU A 106 16.80 -6.02 -11.91
CA LEU A 106 17.61 -7.19 -12.20
C LEU A 106 17.70 -8.10 -10.96
N ALA A 107 17.95 -7.51 -9.78
CA ALA A 107 17.94 -8.22 -8.51
C ALA A 107 16.63 -8.99 -8.23
N LEU A 108 15.50 -8.49 -8.75
CA LEU A 108 14.18 -9.11 -8.60
C LEU A 108 13.83 -10.15 -9.68
N LYS A 109 14.51 -10.14 -10.84
CA LYS A 109 14.21 -11.06 -11.96
C LYS A 109 14.76 -12.46 -11.77
N THR A 110 15.75 -12.65 -10.90
CA THR A 110 16.49 -13.91 -10.73
C THR A 110 15.71 -14.98 -9.94
N GLU A 111 14.43 -14.76 -9.60
CA GLU A 111 13.53 -15.71 -8.92
C GLU A 111 12.69 -16.57 -9.91
N LYS A 112 13.24 -17.01 -11.05
CA LYS A 112 12.58 -18.01 -11.91
C LYS A 112 13.19 -19.40 -11.75
#